data_AF-A0A2V7GGK3-F1
#
_entry.id   AF-A0A2V7GGK3-F1
#
_cell.length_a   1.000
_cell.length_b   1.000
_cell.length_c   1.000
_cell.angle_alpha   90.00
_cell.angle_beta   90.00
_cell.angle_gamma   90.00
#
_symmetry.space_group_name_H-M   'P 1'
#
loop_
_entity.id
_entity.type
_entity.pdbx_description
1 polymer ?
#
loop_
_entity_poly.entity_id
_entity_poly.type
_entity_poly.pdbx_seq_one_letter_code
_entity_poly.pdbx_strand_id
1 'polypeptide(L)'
;MTLRRLAPIVCAALCATPVAAQRPRRPVAPAPRAAPRIPTPRSVLGFEPGEDRKLADWPALVRYYQALAQASDRVDFRELGKSTLGAPFVALVISSPQNLRRLDVYRRLNAKLADPRTLGSTRDATEALRDGKAVVLITGGIHSTEVGGNLTPALLAYRLA
;
A
#
# COMPACT_ATOMS: atom_id res chain seq x y z
N MET A 1 44.16 93.68 -10.84
CA MET A 1 44.29 93.27 -12.25
C MET A 1 44.03 91.78 -12.33
N THR A 2 43.14 91.37 -13.25
CA THR A 2 43.10 90.07 -13.98
C THR A 2 43.02 88.78 -13.15
N LEU A 3 42.14 87.82 -13.37
CA LEU A 3 41.44 87.42 -14.60
C LEU A 3 40.27 86.50 -14.21
N ARG A 4 39.08 86.72 -14.80
CA ARG A 4 37.93 85.80 -14.76
C ARG A 4 38.29 84.50 -15.48
N ARG A 5 37.88 83.35 -14.94
CA ARG A 5 37.75 82.09 -15.70
C ARG A 5 36.36 81.49 -15.47
N LEU A 6 35.68 81.24 -16.59
CA LEU A 6 34.36 80.62 -16.70
C LEU A 6 34.43 79.14 -16.33
N ALA A 7 33.47 78.66 -15.54
CA ALA A 7 33.26 77.24 -15.27
C ALA A 7 32.15 76.68 -16.19
N PRO A 8 32.32 75.49 -16.79
CA PRO A 8 31.30 74.87 -17.62
C PRO A 8 30.24 74.17 -16.75
N ILE A 9 28.97 74.37 -17.10
CA ILE A 9 27.82 73.68 -16.51
C ILE A 9 27.74 72.28 -17.13
N VAL A 10 27.93 71.24 -16.32
CA VAL A 10 27.71 69.83 -16.71
C VAL A 10 26.29 69.45 -16.33
N CYS A 11 25.47 69.15 -17.34
CA CYS A 11 24.09 68.71 -17.19
C CYS A 11 24.08 67.17 -16.98
N ALA A 12 23.84 66.72 -15.75
CA ALA A 12 23.75 65.30 -15.42
C ALA A 12 22.32 64.78 -15.69
N ALA A 13 22.16 63.99 -16.75
CA ALA A 13 20.92 63.28 -17.04
C ALA A 13 20.81 62.03 -16.15
N LEU A 14 19.83 61.99 -15.23
CA LEU A 14 19.49 60.80 -14.45
C LEU A 14 18.69 59.81 -15.31
N CYS A 15 19.30 58.69 -15.67
CA CYS A 15 18.59 57.53 -16.21
C CYS A 15 18.00 56.70 -15.06
N ALA A 16 16.68 56.74 -14.87
CA ALA A 16 15.99 55.86 -13.94
C ALA A 16 15.78 54.47 -14.58
N THR A 17 16.39 53.42 -14.03
CA THR A 17 16.13 52.03 -14.41
C THR A 17 14.83 51.53 -13.76
N PRO A 18 13.94 50.85 -14.47
CA PRO A 18 12.75 50.30 -13.86
C PRO A 18 13.11 49.10 -12.97
N VAL A 19 12.70 49.14 -11.72
CA VAL A 19 12.79 48.00 -10.80
C VAL A 19 11.74 46.98 -11.24
N ALA A 20 12.18 45.84 -11.79
CA ALA A 20 11.30 44.72 -12.10
C ALA A 20 10.75 44.13 -10.79
N ALA A 21 9.44 44.24 -10.58
CA ALA A 21 8.75 43.64 -9.44
C ALA A 21 8.92 42.11 -9.46
N GLN A 22 9.66 41.56 -8.50
CA GLN A 22 9.80 40.12 -8.33
C GLN A 22 8.46 39.56 -7.86
N ARG A 23 7.82 38.74 -8.70
CA ARG A 23 6.61 38.00 -8.29
C ARG A 23 6.96 37.04 -7.15
N PRO A 24 6.12 36.94 -6.09
CA PRO A 24 6.35 35.98 -5.02
C PRO A 24 6.39 34.57 -5.59
N ARG A 25 7.46 33.82 -5.25
CA ARG A 25 7.61 32.42 -5.66
C ARG A 25 6.48 31.62 -5.02
N ARG A 26 5.61 31.06 -5.86
CA ARG A 26 4.56 30.14 -5.43
C ARG A 26 5.21 28.92 -4.77
N PRO A 27 4.79 28.49 -3.57
CA PRO A 27 5.32 27.28 -2.96
C PRO A 27 5.11 26.10 -3.91
N VAL A 28 6.20 25.41 -4.26
CA VAL A 28 6.13 24.16 -5.00
C VAL A 28 5.61 23.11 -4.01
N ALA A 29 4.43 22.56 -4.28
CA ALA A 29 3.90 21.46 -3.49
C ALA A 29 4.91 20.28 -3.54
N PRO A 30 5.13 19.56 -2.42
CA PRO A 30 6.01 18.40 -2.42
C PRO A 30 5.51 17.39 -3.45
N ALA A 31 6.44 16.81 -4.21
CA ALA A 31 6.13 15.77 -5.18
C ALA A 31 5.40 14.61 -4.48
N PRO A 32 4.40 13.98 -5.15
CA PRO A 32 3.72 12.83 -4.58
C PRO A 32 4.75 11.75 -4.25
N ARG A 33 4.68 11.22 -3.02
CA ARG A 33 5.51 10.10 -2.57
C ARG A 33 5.25 8.93 -3.53
N ALA A 34 6.31 8.45 -4.19
CA ALA A 34 6.21 7.28 -5.05
C ALA A 34 5.55 6.13 -4.26
N ALA A 35 4.56 5.48 -4.85
CA ALA A 35 3.93 4.31 -4.23
C ALA A 35 5.04 3.31 -3.85
N PRO A 36 4.99 2.69 -2.66
CA PRO A 36 5.96 1.66 -2.31
C PRO A 36 5.97 0.60 -3.42
N ARG A 37 7.16 0.31 -3.97
CA ARG A 37 7.28 -0.72 -4.98
C ARG A 37 6.98 -2.06 -4.31
N ILE A 38 5.82 -2.66 -4.62
CA ILE A 38 5.42 -3.97 -4.10
C ILE A 38 6.57 -4.97 -4.36
N PRO A 39 7.11 -5.64 -3.33
CA PRO A 39 8.20 -6.58 -3.51
C PRO A 39 7.71 -7.79 -4.30
N THR A 40 8.45 -8.17 -5.34
CA THR A 40 8.14 -9.39 -6.10
C THR A 40 8.57 -10.62 -5.30
N PRO A 41 7.93 -11.79 -5.49
CA PRO A 41 8.40 -13.04 -4.91
C PRO A 41 9.89 -13.28 -5.17
N ARG A 42 10.36 -13.13 -6.42
CA ARG A 42 11.78 -13.27 -6.77
C ARG A 42 12.69 -12.33 -5.97
N SER A 43 12.27 -11.10 -5.67
CA SER A 43 13.10 -10.15 -4.92
C SER A 43 13.36 -10.56 -3.47
N VAL A 44 12.51 -11.42 -2.89
CA VAL A 44 12.65 -11.89 -1.50
C VAL A 44 13.06 -13.37 -1.42
N LEU A 45 12.52 -14.21 -2.30
CA LEU A 45 12.80 -15.65 -2.36
C LEU A 45 14.09 -15.97 -3.14
N GLY A 46 14.52 -15.08 -4.04
CA GLY A 46 15.68 -15.27 -4.90
C GLY A 46 15.41 -16.08 -6.17
N PHE A 47 14.17 -16.49 -6.41
CA PHE A 47 13.71 -17.25 -7.59
C PHE A 47 12.21 -16.99 -7.83
N GLU A 48 11.72 -17.20 -9.05
CA GLU A 48 10.28 -17.18 -9.30
C GLU A 48 9.64 -18.47 -8.78
N PRO A 49 8.53 -18.38 -8.03
CA PRO A 49 7.74 -19.55 -7.66
C PRO A 49 7.39 -20.40 -8.88
N GLY A 50 7.79 -21.67 -8.88
CA GLY A 50 7.65 -22.61 -10.00
C GLY A 50 8.92 -22.85 -10.82
N GLU A 51 10.02 -22.14 -10.54
CA GLU A 51 11.34 -22.45 -11.13
C GLU A 51 11.80 -23.87 -10.77
N ASP A 52 12.43 -24.56 -11.74
CA ASP A 52 12.88 -25.94 -11.59
C ASP A 52 13.86 -26.10 -10.41
N ARG A 53 13.62 -27.12 -9.58
CA ARG A 53 14.42 -27.45 -8.39
C ARG A 53 14.56 -26.29 -7.38
N LYS A 54 13.62 -25.35 -7.35
CA LYS A 54 13.58 -24.25 -6.36
C LYS A 54 12.36 -24.37 -5.45
N LEU A 55 12.60 -24.41 -4.14
CA LEU A 55 11.58 -24.46 -3.10
C LEU A 55 11.85 -23.38 -2.05
N ALA A 56 10.79 -22.75 -1.55
CA ALA A 56 10.89 -21.81 -0.45
C ALA A 56 10.70 -22.54 0.88
N ASP A 57 11.51 -22.21 1.87
CA ASP A 57 11.24 -22.64 3.25
C ASP A 57 10.17 -21.74 3.89
N TRP A 58 9.58 -22.23 4.98
CA TRP A 58 8.54 -21.49 5.69
C TRP A 58 8.99 -20.11 6.19
N PRO A 59 10.19 -19.95 6.79
CA PRO A 59 10.69 -18.64 7.18
C PRO A 59 10.80 -17.64 6.02
N ALA A 60 11.23 -18.07 4.82
CA ALA A 60 11.28 -17.20 3.65
C ALA A 60 9.89 -16.74 3.21
N LEU A 61 8.90 -17.63 3.21
CA LEU A 61 7.51 -17.28 2.90
C LEU A 61 6.95 -16.28 3.91
N VAL A 62 7.18 -16.49 5.21
CA VAL A 62 6.75 -15.56 6.26
C VAL A 62 7.39 -14.18 6.08
N ARG A 63 8.71 -14.12 5.83
CA ARG A 63 9.41 -12.86 5.55
C ARG A 63 8.82 -12.16 4.32
N TYR A 64 8.52 -12.91 3.27
CA TYR A 64 7.90 -12.38 2.05
C TYR A 64 6.52 -11.78 2.34
N TYR A 65 5.67 -12.47 3.08
CA TYR A 65 4.35 -11.97 3.44
C TYR A 65 4.39 -10.73 4.33
N GLN A 66 5.33 -10.65 5.26
CA GLN A 66 5.55 -9.46 6.08
C GLN A 66 6.02 -8.28 5.23
N ALA A 67 6.97 -8.50 4.31
CA ALA A 67 7.43 -7.46 3.38
C ALA A 67 6.28 -6.96 2.49
N LEU A 68 5.40 -7.87 2.05
CA LEU A 68 4.23 -7.53 1.26
C LEU A 68 3.25 -6.65 2.04
N ALA A 69 2.94 -7.00 3.29
CA ALA A 69 2.07 -6.22 4.17
C ALA A 69 2.65 -4.85 4.54
N GLN A 70 3.98 -4.72 4.63
CA GLN A 70 4.63 -3.43 4.85
C GLN A 70 4.55 -2.51 3.62
N ALA A 71 4.51 -3.08 2.42
CA ALA A 71 4.51 -2.33 1.17
C ALA A 71 3.10 -2.03 0.62
N SER A 72 2.09 -2.82 1.00
CA SER A 72 0.72 -2.73 0.49
C SER A 72 -0.28 -2.32 1.56
N ASP A 73 -1.14 -1.33 1.26
CA ASP A 73 -2.29 -0.97 2.09
C ASP A 73 -3.48 -1.93 1.94
N ARG A 74 -3.33 -2.95 1.09
CA ARG A 74 -4.33 -4.00 0.80
C ARG A 74 -4.09 -5.29 1.54
N VAL A 75 -2.93 -5.48 2.16
CA VAL A 75 -2.53 -6.74 2.79
C VAL A 75 -2.38 -6.55 4.30
N ASP A 76 -3.25 -7.18 5.07
CA ASP A 76 -3.16 -7.26 6.52
C ASP A 76 -2.59 -8.64 6.92
N PHE A 77 -1.34 -8.65 7.40
CA PHE A 77 -0.65 -9.85 7.88
C PHE A 77 -1.04 -10.14 9.33
N ARG A 78 -1.48 -11.37 9.60
CA ARG A 78 -1.86 -11.82 10.94
C ARG A 78 -1.12 -13.09 11.31
N GLU A 79 -0.48 -13.09 12.46
CA GLU A 79 -0.07 -14.32 13.12
C GLU A 79 -1.25 -14.84 13.96
N LEU A 80 -1.76 -16.02 13.63
CA LEU A 80 -2.88 -16.66 14.32
C LEU A 80 -2.43 -17.49 15.53
N GLY A 81 -1.14 -17.81 15.62
CA GLY A 81 -0.54 -18.62 16.67
C GLY A 81 0.74 -19.27 16.20
N LYS A 82 1.15 -20.35 16.89
CA LYS A 82 2.32 -21.16 16.54
C LYS A 82 1.91 -22.61 16.25
N SER A 83 2.68 -23.29 15.40
CA SER A 83 2.59 -24.73 15.19
C SER A 83 3.19 -25.50 16.37
N THR A 84 3.03 -26.83 16.37
CA THR A 84 3.65 -27.73 17.36
C THR A 84 5.16 -27.54 17.48
N LEU A 85 5.85 -27.22 16.38
CA LEU A 85 7.30 -26.98 16.35
C LEU A 85 7.66 -25.49 16.49
N GLY A 86 6.72 -24.65 16.92
CA GLY A 86 6.96 -23.23 17.19
C GLY A 86 7.01 -22.33 15.95
N ALA A 87 6.73 -22.85 14.75
CA ALA A 87 6.68 -22.03 13.54
C ALA A 87 5.44 -21.13 13.57
N PRO A 88 5.50 -19.86 13.11
CA PRO A 88 4.33 -18.99 13.09
C PRO A 88 3.27 -19.54 12.14
N PHE A 89 2.02 -19.59 12.57
CA PHE A 89 0.87 -19.89 11.74
C PHE A 89 0.22 -18.57 11.33
N VAL A 90 0.15 -18.29 10.02
CA VAL A 90 -0.15 -16.94 9.52
C VAL A 90 -1.36 -16.95 8.58
N ALA A 91 -2.04 -15.82 8.51
CA ALA A 91 -3.07 -15.52 7.53
C ALA A 91 -2.85 -14.13 6.93
N LEU A 92 -3.22 -13.98 5.66
CA LEU A 92 -3.29 -12.68 4.99
C LEU A 92 -4.75 -12.34 4.74
N VAL A 93 -5.18 -11.19 5.24
CA VAL A 93 -6.47 -10.62 4.85
C VAL A 93 -6.20 -9.60 3.75
N ILE A 94 -6.65 -9.90 2.54
CA ILE A 94 -6.37 -9.08 1.36
C ILE A 94 -7.65 -8.45 0.84
N SER A 95 -7.72 -7.12 0.80
CA SER A 95 -8.86 -6.38 0.25
C SER A 95 -8.49 -4.92 -0.03
N SER A 96 -9.44 -4.10 -0.50
CA SER A 96 -9.20 -2.66 -0.58
C SER A 96 -8.99 -2.06 0.83
N PRO A 97 -8.25 -0.95 0.96
CA PRO A 97 -8.04 -0.30 2.26
C PRO A 97 -9.36 0.13 2.92
N GLN A 98 -10.34 0.53 2.10
CA GLN A 98 -11.68 0.87 2.54
C GLN A 98 -12.39 -0.34 3.16
N ASN A 99 -12.22 -1.53 2.56
CA ASN A 99 -12.82 -2.74 3.08
C ASN A 99 -12.14 -3.21 4.36
N LEU A 100 -10.80 -3.15 4.43
CA LEU A 100 -10.04 -3.55 5.62
C LEU A 100 -10.42 -2.71 6.84
N ARG A 101 -10.63 -1.40 6.67
CA ARG A 101 -11.13 -0.53 7.76
C ARG A 101 -12.53 -0.91 8.27
N ARG A 102 -13.30 -1.68 7.49
CA ARG A 102 -14.65 -2.14 7.82
C ARG A 102 -14.73 -3.65 8.02
N LEU A 103 -13.59 -4.34 8.18
CA LEU A 103 -13.55 -5.80 8.19
C LEU A 103 -14.47 -6.42 9.23
N ASP A 104 -14.55 -5.85 10.44
CA ASP A 104 -15.44 -6.36 11.49
C ASP A 104 -16.93 -6.21 11.15
N VAL A 105 -17.28 -5.17 10.40
CA VAL A 105 -18.66 -5.00 9.88
C VAL A 105 -18.98 -6.13 8.91
N TYR A 106 -18.10 -6.39 7.95
CA TYR A 106 -18.28 -7.48 6.99
C TYR A 106 -18.26 -8.85 7.65
N ARG A 107 -17.44 -9.06 8.68
CA ARG A 107 -17.43 -10.30 9.47
C ARG A 107 -18.79 -10.56 10.11
N ARG A 108 -19.39 -9.53 10.73
CA ARG A 108 -20.72 -9.64 11.36
C ARG A 108 -21.83 -9.85 10.33
N LEU A 109 -21.78 -9.14 9.21
CA LEU A 109 -22.75 -9.32 8.11
C LEU A 109 -22.65 -10.74 7.54
N ASN A 110 -21.45 -11.24 7.28
CA ASN A 110 -21.24 -12.60 6.78
C ASN A 110 -21.75 -13.66 7.77
N ALA A 111 -21.56 -13.46 9.07
CA ALA A 111 -22.11 -14.35 10.09
C ALA A 111 -23.65 -14.36 10.11
N LYS A 112 -24.29 -13.19 9.98
CA LYS A 112 -25.76 -13.09 9.88
C LYS A 112 -26.30 -13.76 8.62
N LEU A 113 -25.61 -13.60 7.49
CA LEU A 113 -25.99 -14.24 6.22
C LEU A 113 -25.78 -15.76 6.26
N ALA A 114 -24.76 -16.23 6.98
CA ALA A 114 -24.49 -17.67 7.15
C ALA A 114 -25.52 -18.36 8.06
N ASP A 115 -26.06 -17.65 9.06
CA ASP A 115 -27.15 -18.14 9.91
C ASP A 115 -28.41 -17.25 9.79
N PRO A 116 -29.31 -17.54 8.84
CA PRO A 116 -30.48 -16.70 8.59
C PRO A 116 -31.48 -16.66 9.75
N ARG A 117 -31.39 -17.56 10.74
CA ARG A 117 -32.22 -17.52 11.96
C ARG A 117 -31.93 -16.28 12.83
N THR A 118 -30.79 -15.64 12.60
CA THR A 118 -30.37 -14.42 13.30
C THR A 118 -30.92 -13.13 12.66
N LEU A 119 -31.62 -13.24 11.52
CA LEU A 119 -32.24 -12.10 10.83
C LEU A 119 -33.65 -11.86 11.39
N GLY A 120 -33.91 -10.64 11.86
CA GLY A 120 -35.18 -10.29 12.51
C GLY A 120 -36.30 -9.94 11.53
N SER A 121 -35.96 -9.61 10.28
CA SER A 121 -36.93 -9.24 9.24
C SER A 121 -36.39 -9.44 7.82
N THR A 122 -37.29 -9.45 6.83
CA THR A 122 -36.94 -9.42 5.40
C THR A 122 -36.14 -8.17 5.03
N ARG A 123 -36.37 -7.05 5.72
CA ARG A 123 -35.60 -5.82 5.51
C ARG A 123 -34.16 -6.01 5.93
N ASP A 124 -33.93 -6.59 7.11
CA ASP A 124 -32.58 -6.88 7.61
C ASP A 124 -31.83 -7.81 6.66
N ALA A 125 -32.51 -8.82 6.11
CA ALA A 125 -31.94 -9.73 5.12
C ALA A 125 -31.52 -8.98 3.84
N THR A 126 -32.39 -8.12 3.31
CA THR A 126 -32.13 -7.31 2.11
C THR A 126 -30.95 -6.35 2.32
N GLU A 127 -30.90 -5.68 3.47
CA GLU A 127 -29.81 -4.77 3.83
C GLU A 127 -28.48 -5.53 3.98
N ALA A 128 -28.49 -6.70 4.63
CA ALA A 128 -27.30 -7.54 4.78
C ALA A 128 -26.78 -8.06 3.44
N LEU A 129 -27.66 -8.47 2.53
CA LEU A 129 -27.28 -8.90 1.17
C LEU A 129 -26.69 -7.76 0.34
N ARG A 130 -27.26 -6.54 0.44
CA ARG A 130 -26.78 -5.37 -0.30
C ARG A 130 -25.41 -4.90 0.18
N ASP A 131 -25.23 -4.85 1.50
CA ASP A 131 -24.04 -4.25 2.11
C ASP A 131 -22.91 -5.28 2.37
N GLY A 132 -23.24 -6.57 2.31
CA GLY A 132 -22.30 -7.69 2.47
C GLY A 132 -21.22 -7.74 1.39
N LYS A 133 -20.21 -8.58 1.65
CA LYS A 133 -19.13 -8.89 0.72
C LYS A 133 -18.92 -10.40 0.68
N ALA A 134 -18.63 -10.92 -0.51
CA ALA A 134 -18.18 -12.30 -0.63
C ALA A 134 -16.82 -12.44 0.07
N VAL A 135 -16.69 -13.46 0.92
CA VAL A 135 -15.46 -13.81 1.62
C VAL A 135 -14.98 -15.13 1.06
N VAL A 136 -13.75 -15.16 0.54
CA VAL A 136 -13.12 -16.36 0.00
C VAL A 136 -11.97 -16.75 0.91
N LEU A 137 -11.97 -17.99 1.38
CA LEU A 137 -10.87 -18.57 2.14
C LEU A 137 -10.07 -19.51 1.24
N ILE A 138 -8.78 -19.22 1.08
CA ILE A 138 -7.84 -20.07 0.37
C ILE A 138 -6.81 -20.54 1.38
N THR A 139 -6.66 -21.85 1.51
CA THR A 139 -5.65 -22.48 2.36
C THR A 139 -4.62 -23.17 1.47
N GLY A 140 -3.38 -23.27 1.96
CA GLY A 140 -2.28 -23.91 1.26
C GLY A 140 -1.31 -24.52 2.27
N GLY A 141 -0.55 -25.52 1.85
CA GLY A 141 0.48 -26.14 2.69
C GLY A 141 -0.04 -27.04 3.81
N ILE A 142 -1.27 -27.59 3.70
CA ILE A 142 -1.82 -28.54 4.67
C ILE A 142 -0.98 -29.82 4.71
N HIS A 143 -0.60 -30.34 3.53
CA HIS A 143 0.38 -31.41 3.41
C HIS A 143 1.75 -30.82 3.05
N SER A 144 2.76 -31.13 3.84
CA SER A 144 4.12 -30.57 3.68
C SER A 144 4.82 -30.98 2.39
N THR A 145 4.40 -32.10 1.78
CA THR A 145 4.97 -32.64 0.53
C THR A 145 4.31 -32.07 -0.72
N GLU A 146 3.18 -31.36 -0.61
CA GLU A 146 2.48 -30.71 -1.72
C GLU A 146 3.04 -29.29 -1.94
N VAL A 147 4.26 -29.23 -2.47
CA VAL A 147 5.05 -27.98 -2.52
C VAL A 147 4.41 -26.84 -3.31
N GLY A 148 3.56 -27.15 -4.30
CA GLY A 148 2.80 -26.15 -5.05
C GLY A 148 1.84 -25.33 -4.18
N GLY A 149 1.29 -25.95 -3.13
CA GLY A 149 0.38 -25.31 -2.18
C GLY A 149 1.05 -24.25 -1.30
N ASN A 150 2.38 -24.29 -1.14
CA ASN A 150 3.15 -23.29 -0.38
C ASN A 150 3.53 -22.09 -1.24
N LEU A 151 3.78 -22.31 -2.53
CA LEU A 151 4.24 -21.27 -3.47
C LEU A 151 3.09 -20.49 -4.13
N THR A 152 1.95 -21.14 -4.37
CA THR A 152 0.77 -20.52 -5.00
C THR A 152 0.24 -19.31 -4.21
N PRO A 153 0.11 -19.36 -2.87
CA PRO A 153 -0.35 -18.20 -2.09
C PRO A 153 0.58 -16.99 -2.19
N ALA A 154 1.90 -17.20 -2.37
CA ALA A 154 2.85 -16.10 -2.56
C ALA A 154 2.61 -15.33 -3.87
N LEU A 155 2.34 -16.05 -4.96
CA LEU A 155 1.98 -15.45 -6.26
C LEU A 155 0.61 -14.77 -6.20
N LEU A 156 -0.37 -15.40 -5.56
CA LEU A 156 -1.71 -14.83 -5.45
C LEU A 156 -1.69 -13.55 -4.62
N ALA A 157 -1.04 -13.58 -3.46
CA ALA A 157 -0.92 -12.40 -2.60
C ALA A 157 -0.21 -11.25 -3.34
N TYR A 158 0.87 -11.53 -4.08
CA TYR A 158 1.55 -10.52 -4.91
C TYR A 158 0.60 -9.82 -5.89
N ARG A 159 -0.25 -10.58 -6.58
CA ARG A 159 -1.17 -10.06 -7.60
C ARG A 159 -2.31 -9.24 -7.02
N LEU A 160 -2.65 -9.47 -5.75
CA LEU A 160 -3.76 -8.80 -5.07
C LEU A 160 -3.31 -7.60 -4.20
N ALA A 161 -2.02 -7.54 -3.88
CA ALA A 161 -1.39 -6.48 -3.09
C ALA A 161 -1.36 -5.12 -3.81
#